data_AF-U6DTX5-F1
#
_entry.id   AF-U6DTX5-F1
#
_cell.length_a   1.000
_cell.length_b   1.000
_cell.length_c   1.000
_cell.angle_alpha   90.00
_cell.angle_beta   90.00
_cell.angle_gamma   90.00
#
_symmetry.space_group_name_H-M   'P 1'
#
loop_
_entity.id
_entity.type
_entity.pdbx_description
1 polymer ?
#
loop_
_entity_poly.entity_id
_entity_poly.type
_entity_poly.pdbx_seq_one_letter_code
_entity_poly.pdbx_strand_id
1 'polypeptide(L)'
;MEESFLESFGRLSLQQQQQKPRPPAPPPPRGTPPRRPSFRKHLYLLRGLPGSGKTTLARQLQHDFPRALIFSTDDYFFREDGAYEFNPDFLEEAHEWNQKR
;
A
#
# COMPACT_ATOMS: atom_id res chain seq x y z
N MET A 1 41.03 56.39 52.95
CA MET A 1 41.08 54.93 52.75
C MET A 1 40.01 54.25 53.60
N GLU A 2 38.78 54.76 53.68
CA GLU A 2 37.68 54.10 54.41
C GLU A 2 36.29 54.44 53.82
N GLU A 3 36.19 54.72 52.52
CA GLU A 3 34.88 54.94 51.86
C GLU A 3 34.59 53.94 50.74
N SER A 4 35.59 53.16 50.27
CA SER A 4 35.39 52.13 49.24
C SER A 4 34.97 50.77 49.79
N PHE A 5 34.85 50.60 51.11
CA PHE A 5 34.54 49.30 51.74
C PHE A 5 33.04 49.16 52.10
N LEU A 6 32.31 50.27 52.26
CA LEU A 6 30.87 50.23 52.59
C LEU A 6 29.93 50.15 51.37
N GLU A 7 30.39 50.44 50.16
CA GLU A 7 29.55 50.29 48.95
C GLU A 7 29.40 48.83 48.48
N SER A 8 30.30 47.92 48.91
CA SER A 8 30.34 46.54 48.40
C SER A 8 29.26 45.61 48.97
N PHE A 9 28.51 46.01 50.01
CA PHE A 9 27.52 45.14 50.67
C PHE A 9 26.06 45.58 50.51
N GLY A 10 25.80 46.67 49.77
CA GLY A 10 24.46 47.27 49.66
C GLY A 10 23.49 46.64 48.65
N ARG A 11 23.85 45.56 47.95
CA ARG A 11 23.00 44.97 46.88
C ARG A 11 22.80 43.46 46.93
N LEU A 12 22.84 42.86 48.10
CA LEU A 12 22.33 41.49 48.27
C LEU A 12 20.84 41.53 48.66
N SER A 13 20.01 42.01 47.73
CA SER A 13 18.59 41.66 47.76
C SER A 13 18.49 40.21 47.26
N LEU A 14 18.44 39.26 48.19
CA LEU A 14 17.95 37.91 47.92
C LEU A 14 16.45 38.01 47.62
N GLN A 15 16.12 38.43 46.40
CA GLN A 15 14.80 38.19 45.86
C GLN A 15 14.72 36.68 45.62
N GLN A 16 14.12 35.97 46.58
CA GLN A 16 13.75 34.58 46.43
C GLN A 16 12.74 34.50 45.29
N GLN A 17 13.26 34.40 44.07
CA GLN A 17 12.46 34.23 42.87
C GLN A 17 11.84 32.85 43.01
N GLN A 18 10.58 32.84 43.44
CA GLN A 18 9.77 31.64 43.57
C GLN A 18 9.70 31.01 42.18
N GLN A 19 10.59 30.06 41.90
CA GLN A 19 10.60 29.31 40.64
C GLN A 19 9.33 28.46 40.64
N LYS A 20 8.25 29.00 40.08
CA LYS A 20 7.12 28.15 39.67
C LYS A 20 7.68 27.14 38.67
N PRO A 21 7.55 25.82 38.91
CA PRO A 21 8.00 24.84 37.95
C PRO A 21 7.26 25.10 36.64
N ARG A 22 8.02 25.22 35.54
CA ARG A 22 7.43 25.34 34.21
C ARG A 22 6.63 24.05 33.95
N PRO A 23 5.40 24.14 33.41
CA PRO A 23 4.65 22.95 33.06
C PRO A 23 5.48 22.11 32.05
N PRO A 24 5.41 20.77 32.13
CA PRO A 24 6.11 19.93 31.18
C PRO A 24 5.64 20.26 29.76
N ALA A 25 6.59 20.35 28.83
CA ALA A 25 6.28 20.55 27.42
C ALA A 25 5.28 19.47 26.96
N PRO A 26 4.31 19.80 26.11
CA PRO A 26 3.40 18.81 25.56
C PRO A 26 4.23 17.72 24.84
N PRO A 27 3.80 16.45 24.92
CA PRO A 27 4.48 15.39 24.19
C PRO A 27 4.51 15.74 22.70
N PRO A 28 5.59 15.39 21.98
CA PRO A 28 5.66 15.63 20.55
C PRO A 28 4.44 14.99 19.86
N PRO A 29 3.89 15.61 18.80
CA PRO A 29 2.76 15.04 18.10
C PRO A 29 3.10 13.61 17.70
N ARG A 30 2.30 12.64 18.12
CA ARG A 30 2.41 11.24 17.66
C ARG A 30 2.39 11.30 16.14
N GLY A 31 3.54 11.00 15.54
CA GLY A 31 3.68 10.97 14.08
C GLY A 31 2.55 10.14 13.50
N THR A 32 1.86 10.68 12.50
CA THR A 32 0.82 9.93 11.79
C THR A 32 1.44 8.63 11.31
N PRO A 33 0.83 7.46 11.57
CA PRO A 33 1.37 6.19 11.10
C PRO A 33 1.52 6.27 9.58
N PRO A 34 2.60 5.72 9.00
CA PRO A 34 2.80 5.75 7.56
C PRO A 34 1.59 5.09 6.89
N ARG A 35 0.94 5.82 5.97
CA ARG A 35 -0.14 5.28 5.14
C ARG A 35 0.44 4.11 4.36
N ARG A 36 0.05 2.89 4.72
CA ARG A 36 0.35 1.71 3.90
C ARG A 36 -0.21 1.98 2.50
N PRO A 37 0.58 1.83 1.43
CA PRO A 37 0.04 1.98 0.09
C PRO A 37 -1.10 0.97 -0.07
N SER A 38 -2.31 1.46 -0.31
CA SER A 38 -3.47 0.60 -0.54
C SER A 38 -3.32 -0.01 -1.93
N PHE A 39 -2.82 -1.23 -1.99
CA PHE A 39 -2.81 -1.97 -3.24
C PHE A 39 -4.25 -2.39 -3.58
N ARG A 40 -4.86 -1.70 -4.55
CA ARG A 40 -6.17 -2.09 -5.08
C ARG A 40 -5.98 -3.06 -6.24
N LYS A 41 -6.55 -4.26 -6.11
CA LYS A 41 -6.65 -5.24 -7.20
C LYS A 41 -7.89 -4.93 -8.04
N HIS A 42 -7.77 -5.08 -9.35
CA HIS A 42 -8.89 -4.97 -10.30
C HIS A 42 -9.16 -6.35 -10.89
N LEU A 43 -10.44 -6.70 -11.02
CA LEU A 43 -10.90 -7.94 -11.65
C LEU A 43 -11.82 -7.57 -12.82
N TYR A 44 -11.50 -8.08 -14.00
CA TYR A 44 -12.28 -7.89 -15.21
C TYR A 44 -12.90 -9.23 -15.60
N LEU A 45 -14.23 -9.31 -15.61
CA LEU A 45 -14.97 -10.49 -16.10
C LEU A 45 -15.47 -10.22 -17.51
N LEU A 46 -14.86 -10.87 -18.50
CA LEU A 46 -15.25 -10.75 -19.91
C LEU A 46 -16.28 -11.83 -20.26
N ARG A 47 -17.43 -11.43 -20.80
CA ARG A 47 -18.55 -12.31 -21.15
C ARG A 47 -19.10 -11.96 -22.52
N GLY A 48 -19.59 -12.95 -23.25
CA GLY A 48 -20.12 -12.77 -24.62
C GLY A 48 -20.04 -14.04 -25.46
N LEU A 49 -20.72 -14.04 -26.60
CA LEU A 49 -20.76 -15.16 -27.55
C LEU A 49 -19.35 -15.57 -28.03
N PRO A 50 -19.16 -16.83 -28.48
CA PRO A 50 -17.94 -17.22 -29.18
C PRO A 50 -17.66 -16.26 -30.35
N GLY A 51 -16.38 -15.92 -30.57
CA GLY A 51 -15.97 -14.97 -31.63
C GLY A 51 -16.18 -13.48 -31.32
N SER A 52 -16.78 -13.11 -30.18
CA SER A 52 -17.02 -11.69 -29.82
C SER A 52 -15.78 -10.88 -29.42
N GLY A 53 -14.58 -11.43 -29.58
CA GLY A 53 -13.32 -10.72 -29.26
C GLY A 53 -12.91 -10.68 -27.78
N LYS A 54 -13.44 -11.56 -26.91
CA LYS A 54 -13.07 -11.61 -25.48
C LYS A 54 -11.55 -11.75 -25.27
N THR A 55 -10.94 -12.72 -25.94
CA THR A 55 -9.50 -12.96 -25.86
C THR A 55 -8.71 -11.77 -26.40
N THR A 56 -9.19 -11.14 -27.48
CA THR A 56 -8.59 -9.92 -28.04
C THR A 56 -8.57 -8.79 -27.01
N LEU A 57 -9.69 -8.52 -26.35
CA LEU A 57 -9.79 -7.50 -25.31
C LEU A 57 -8.93 -7.82 -24.08
N ALA A 58 -8.88 -9.08 -23.64
CA ALA A 58 -8.02 -9.51 -22.54
C ALA A 58 -6.54 -9.24 -22.84
N ARG A 59 -6.09 -9.53 -24.06
CA ARG A 59 -4.71 -9.27 -24.50
C ARG A 59 -4.39 -7.77 -24.61
N GLN A 60 -5.35 -6.96 -25.06
CA GLN A 60 -5.21 -5.50 -25.03
C GLN A 60 -5.06 -4.98 -23.60
N LEU A 61 -5.89 -5.44 -22.66
CA LEU A 61 -5.75 -5.08 -21.24
C LEU A 61 -4.41 -5.51 -20.66
N GLN A 62 -3.90 -6.69 -21.02
CA GLN A 62 -2.57 -7.14 -20.59
C GLN A 62 -1.44 -6.29 -21.17
N HIS A 63 -1.58 -5.81 -22.41
CA HIS A 63 -0.63 -4.88 -23.01
C HIS A 63 -0.59 -3.54 -22.26
N ASP A 64 -1.76 -2.99 -21.92
CA ASP A 64 -1.88 -1.72 -21.20
C ASP A 64 -1.47 -1.83 -19.72
N PHE A 65 -1.68 -3.01 -19.12
CA PHE A 65 -1.31 -3.33 -17.76
C PHE A 65 -0.36 -4.53 -17.74
N PRO A 66 0.96 -4.34 -17.87
CA PRO A 66 1.93 -5.45 -17.99
C PRO A 66 1.97 -6.45 -16.82
N ARG A 67 1.40 -6.08 -15.67
CA ARG A 67 1.26 -6.95 -14.49
C ARG A 67 -0.09 -7.69 -14.42
N ALA A 68 -0.97 -7.48 -15.39
CA ALA A 68 -2.25 -8.16 -15.45
C ALA A 68 -2.06 -9.60 -15.92
N LEU A 69 -2.79 -10.50 -15.28
CA LEU A 69 -2.85 -11.91 -15.61
C LEU A 69 -4.17 -12.20 -16.32
N ILE A 70 -4.11 -13.07 -17.32
CA ILE A 70 -5.29 -13.56 -18.03
C ILE A 70 -5.55 -14.98 -17.55
N PHE A 71 -6.76 -15.21 -17.05
CA PHE A 71 -7.24 -16.52 -16.64
C PHE A 71 -8.35 -16.94 -17.59
N SER A 72 -8.12 -18.04 -18.30
CA SER A 72 -9.08 -18.62 -19.24
C SER A 72 -9.04 -20.14 -19.11
N THR A 73 -10.18 -20.75 -18.82
CA THR A 73 -10.31 -22.21 -18.80
C THR A 73 -10.09 -22.81 -20.19
N ASP A 74 -10.43 -22.07 -21.25
CA ASP A 74 -10.23 -22.51 -22.63
C ASP A 74 -8.76 -22.82 -22.96
N ASP A 75 -7.80 -22.20 -22.25
CA ASP A 75 -6.37 -22.43 -22.43
C ASP A 75 -5.99 -23.92 -22.23
N TYR A 76 -6.73 -24.65 -21.40
CA TYR A 76 -6.48 -26.06 -21.09
C TYR A 76 -6.68 -26.98 -22.31
N PHE A 77 -7.54 -26.58 -23.24
CA PHE A 77 -7.95 -27.37 -24.40
C PHE A 77 -7.12 -27.08 -25.66
N PHE A 78 -6.08 -26.26 -25.56
CA PHE A 78 -5.13 -26.04 -26.65
C PHE A 78 -4.00 -27.06 -26.57
N ARG A 79 -3.78 -27.76 -27.68
CA ARG A 79 -2.63 -28.66 -27.87
C ARG A 79 -1.36 -27.87 -28.19
N GLU A 80 -0.20 -28.52 -28.08
CA GLU A 80 1.11 -27.92 -28.39
C GLU A 80 1.24 -27.47 -29.85
N ASP A 81 0.49 -28.10 -30.76
CA ASP A 81 0.40 -27.73 -32.18
C ASP A 81 -0.53 -26.53 -32.45
N GLY A 82 -1.17 -25.99 -31.40
CA GLY A 82 -2.12 -24.89 -31.48
C GLY A 82 -3.55 -25.29 -31.83
N ALA A 83 -3.85 -26.59 -31.98
CA ALA A 83 -5.21 -27.05 -32.21
C ALA A 83 -6.07 -26.95 -30.93
N TYR A 84 -7.30 -26.47 -31.08
CA TYR A 84 -8.28 -26.43 -29.99
C TYR A 84 -9.14 -27.70 -30.02
N GLU A 85 -9.16 -28.44 -28.92
CA GLU A 85 -9.95 -29.67 -28.77
C GLU A 85 -10.69 -29.67 -27.44
N PHE A 86 -11.93 -29.18 -27.47
CA PHE A 86 -12.78 -29.19 -26.29
C PHE A 86 -13.26 -30.60 -25.98
N ASN A 87 -13.07 -31.03 -24.74
CA ASN A 87 -13.68 -32.24 -24.19
C ASN A 87 -14.38 -31.92 -22.86
N PRO A 88 -15.71 -32.02 -22.78
CA PRO A 88 -16.46 -31.69 -21.57
C PRO A 88 -16.12 -32.58 -20.37
N ASP A 89 -15.60 -33.79 -20.59
CA ASP A 89 -15.22 -34.71 -19.52
C ASP A 89 -14.04 -34.17 -18.69
N PHE A 90 -13.23 -33.27 -19.26
CA PHE A 90 -12.08 -32.64 -18.60
C PHE A 90 -12.37 -31.24 -18.07
N LEU A 91 -13.64 -30.81 -18.05
CA LEU A 91 -13.99 -29.44 -17.68
C LEU A 91 -13.69 -29.15 -16.21
N GLU A 92 -13.89 -30.13 -15.32
CA GLU A 92 -13.59 -29.99 -13.90
C GLU A 92 -12.09 -29.79 -13.67
N GLU A 93 -11.26 -30.62 -14.29
CA GLU A 93 -9.80 -30.56 -14.24
C GLU A 93 -9.29 -29.25 -14.84
N ALA A 94 -9.87 -28.81 -15.96
CA ALA A 94 -9.54 -27.53 -16.57
C ALA A 94 -9.81 -26.35 -15.63
N HIS A 95 -10.93 -26.39 -14.89
CA HIS A 95 -11.25 -25.40 -13.88
C HIS A 95 -10.27 -25.43 -12.71
N GLU A 96 -9.95 -26.62 -12.17
CA GLU A 96 -8.97 -26.74 -11.09
C GLU A 96 -7.58 -26.25 -11.50
N TRP A 97 -7.14 -26.60 -12.71
CA TRP A 97 -5.88 -26.15 -13.27
C TRP A 97 -5.83 -24.63 -13.35
N ASN A 98 -6.89 -24.00 -13.88
CA ASN A 98 -6.93 -22.54 -14.03
C ASN A 98 -7.00 -21.82 -12.68
N GLN A 99 -7.55 -22.43 -11.63
CA GLN A 99 -7.55 -21.88 -10.26
C GLN A 99 -6.19 -21.94 -9.57
N LYS A 100 -5.32 -22.87 -9.97
CA LYS A 100 -3.97 -23.06 -9.37
C LYS A 100 -2.90 -22.19 -10.04
N ARG A 101 -3.21 -21.52 -11.16
CA ARG A 101 -2.34 -20.56 -11.86
C ARG A 101 -2.27 -19.22 -11.14
#